data_AF-A0A8T4VPE9-F1
#
_entry.id   AF-A0A8T4VPE9-F1
#
_cell.length_a   1.000
_cell.length_b   1.000
_cell.length_c   1.000
_cell.angle_alpha   90.00
_cell.angle_beta   90.00
_cell.angle_gamma   90.00
#
_symmetry.space_group_name_H-M   'P 1'
#
loop_
_entity.id
_entity.type
_entity.pdbx_description
1 polymer ?
#
loop_
_entity_poly.entity_id
_entity_poly.type
_entity_poly.pdbx_seq_one_letter_code
_entity_poly.pdbx_strand_id
1 'polypeptide(L)' 'MQKEKIDNVMNILQKHYINHPQPLVSRDKWEHIPKTPYTVLISCLLSLRTKDEVTEEASIRLLEKYNTPQTMITIPKQ' A
#
# COMPACT_ATOMS: atom_id res chain seq x y z
N MET A 1 11.91 5.02 30.25
CA MET A 1 11.26 3.92 29.48
C MET A 1 12.38 3.15 28.77
N GLN A 2 12.56 1.87 29.09
CA GLN A 2 13.81 1.12 28.91
C GLN A 2 14.07 0.78 27.43
N LYS A 3 15.07 1.41 26.81
CA LYS A 3 15.44 1.25 25.39
C LYS A 3 15.72 -0.21 25.01
N GLU A 4 16.40 -0.94 25.90
CA GLU A 4 16.70 -2.39 25.76
C GLU A 4 15.46 -3.26 25.58
N LYS A 5 14.31 -2.85 26.14
CA LYS A 5 13.06 -3.59 25.97
C LYS A 5 12.46 -3.40 24.59
N ILE A 6 12.57 -2.20 24.00
CA ILE A 6 12.09 -1.94 22.64
C ILE A 6 12.93 -2.73 21.63
N ASP A 7 14.25 -2.72 21.78
CA ASP A 7 15.14 -3.43 20.88
C ASP A 7 14.87 -4.94 20.90
N ASN A 8 14.64 -5.52 22.08
CA ASN A 8 14.28 -6.93 22.20
C ASN A 8 12.91 -7.24 21.56
N VAL A 9 11.91 -6.38 21.77
CA VAL A 9 10.59 -6.53 21.14
C VAL A 9 10.70 -6.44 19.62
N MET A 10 11.44 -5.47 19.08
CA MET A 10 11.65 -5.33 17.64
C MET A 10 12.37 -6.53 17.04
N ASN A 11 13.37 -7.08 17.72
CA ASN A 11 14.06 -8.30 17.28
C ASN A 11 13.13 -9.50 17.20
N ILE A 12 12.24 -9.67 18.18
CA ILE A 12 11.22 -10.74 18.16
C ILE A 12 10.27 -10.50 16.99
N LEU A 13 9.72 -9.29 16.86
CA LEU A 13 8.81 -8.94 15.77
C LEU A 13 9.44 -9.18 14.40
N GLN A 14 10.68 -8.76 14.17
CA GLN A 14 11.38 -8.96 12.89
C GLN A 14 11.55 -10.44 12.55
N LYS A 15 11.88 -11.30 13.52
CA LYS A 15 12.01 -12.75 13.31
C LYS A 15 10.69 -13.39 12.88
N HIS A 16 9.56 -12.93 13.42
CA HIS A 16 8.24 -13.50 13.13
C HIS A 16 7.54 -12.84 11.92
N TYR A 17 7.88 -11.59 11.60
CA TYR A 17 7.24 -10.83 10.52
C TYR A 17 7.54 -11.37 9.12
N ILE A 18 8.62 -12.15 8.94
CA ILE A 18 9.01 -12.74 7.65
C ILE A 18 7.87 -13.56 7.01
N ASN A 19 7.01 -14.18 7.81
CA ASN A 19 5.91 -15.03 7.33
C ASN A 19 4.57 -14.29 7.22
N HIS A 20 4.54 -12.97 7.41
CA HIS A 20 3.30 -12.19 7.32
C HIS A 20 2.97 -11.76 5.88
N PRO A 21 1.68 -11.59 5.56
CA PRO A 21 1.27 -11.10 4.25
C PRO A 21 1.87 -9.72 3.99
N GLN A 22 2.37 -9.55 2.76
CA GLN A 22 3.02 -8.30 2.38
C GLN A 22 2.04 -7.11 2.43
N PRO A 23 2.55 -5.90 2.72
CA PRO A 23 1.78 -4.67 2.57
C PRO A 23 1.18 -4.60 1.16
N LEU A 24 -0.03 -4.04 1.06
CA LEU A 24 -0.83 -3.99 -0.16
C LEU A 24 -0.03 -3.54 -1.41
N VAL A 25 0.71 -2.43 -1.29
CA VAL A 25 1.56 -1.86 -2.37
C VAL A 25 2.79 -2.70 -2.73
N SER A 26 3.10 -3.72 -1.93
CA SER A 26 4.24 -4.62 -2.13
C SER A 26 3.85 -5.96 -2.73
N ARG A 27 2.56 -6.33 -2.75
CA ARG A 27 2.06 -7.61 -3.24
C ARG A 27 2.28 -7.78 -4.75
N ASP A 28 2.33 -9.03 -5.20
CA ASP A 28 2.60 -9.39 -6.61
C ASP A 28 1.60 -8.76 -7.60
N LYS A 29 0.33 -8.62 -7.19
CA LYS A 29 -0.70 -7.98 -8.02
C LYS A 29 -0.40 -6.50 -8.36
N TRP A 30 0.54 -5.87 -7.65
CA TRP A 30 1.00 -4.51 -7.89
C TRP A 30 2.25 -4.41 -8.78
N GLU A 31 2.77 -5.53 -9.30
CA GLU A 31 4.00 -5.56 -10.10
C GLU A 31 3.94 -4.63 -11.33
N HIS A 32 2.77 -4.48 -11.95
CA HIS A 32 2.57 -3.65 -13.14
C HIS A 32 2.29 -2.17 -12.82
N ILE A 33 2.20 -1.78 -11.56
CA ILE A 33 1.91 -0.42 -11.12
C ILE A 33 3.21 0.25 -10.67
N PRO A 34 3.59 1.41 -11.23
CA PRO A 34 4.77 2.14 -10.79
C PRO A 34 4.69 2.46 -9.29
N LYS A 35 5.71 2.05 -8.52
CA LYS A 35 5.82 2.34 -7.08
C LYS A 35 6.39 3.75 -6.88
N THR A 36 5.52 4.75 -6.97
CA THR A 36 5.85 6.17 -6.83
C THR A 36 5.23 6.73 -5.55
N PRO A 37 5.73 7.87 -5.02
CA PRO A 37 5.09 8.53 -3.88
C PRO A 37 3.61 8.85 -4.11
N TYR A 38 3.23 9.12 -5.36
CA TYR A 38 1.84 9.36 -5.74
C TYR A 38 0.98 8.10 -5.64
N THR A 39 1.41 6.98 -6.21
CA THR A 39 0.63 5.73 -6.17
C THR A 39 0.50 5.20 -4.75
N VAL A 40 1.53 5.38 -3.91
CA VAL A 40 1.46 5.11 -2.46
C VAL A 40 0.42 6.01 -1.78
N LEU A 41 0.46 7.32 -2.03
CA LEU A 41 -0.50 8.27 -1.45
C LEU A 41 -1.94 7.90 -1.81
N ILE A 42 -2.23 7.66 -3.09
CA ILE A 42 -3.57 7.30 -3.55
C ILE A 42 -4.00 5.95 -2.95
N SER A 43 -3.09 4.97 -2.87
CA SER A 43 -3.36 3.69 -2.20
C SER A 43 -3.76 3.87 -0.73
N CYS A 44 -3.05 4.71 0.02
CA CYS A 44 -3.38 5.03 1.40
C CYS A 44 -4.72 5.76 1.55
N LEU A 45 -5.08 6.64 0.59
CA LEU A 45 -6.38 7.30 0.60
C LEU A 45 -7.51 6.30 0.33
N LEU A 46 -7.31 5.34 -0.58
CA LEU A 46 -8.27 4.29 -0.89
C LEU A 46 -8.42 3.26 0.24
N SER A 47 -7.40 3.08 1.08
CA SER A 47 -7.43 2.17 2.23
C SER A 47 -8.22 2.73 3.42
N LEU A 48 -8.64 4.00 3.39
CA LEU A 48 -9.36 4.61 4.49
C LEU A 48 -10.74 3.95 4.67
N ARG A 49 -10.96 3.34 5.84
CA ARG A 49 -12.21 2.65 6.25
C ARG A 49 -12.62 1.46 5.35
N THR A 50 -11.69 0.92 4.59
CA THR A 50 -11.90 -0.24 3.70
C THR A 50 -10.97 -1.39 4.12
N LYS A 51 -11.35 -2.63 3.78
CA LYS A 51 -10.46 -3.79 3.96
C LYS A 51 -9.40 -3.78 2.86
N ASP A 52 -8.23 -4.34 3.15
CA ASP A 52 -7.13 -4.46 2.19
C ASP A 52 -7.56 -5.14 0.88
N GLU A 53 -8.39 -6.18 0.96
CA GLU A 53 -8.89 -6.94 -0.20
C GLU A 53 -9.63 -6.04 -1.20
N VAL A 54 -10.56 -5.22 -0.71
CA VAL A 54 -11.36 -4.29 -1.53
C VAL A 54 -10.48 -3.13 -2.03
N THR A 55 -9.57 -2.66 -1.18
CA THR A 55 -8.63 -1.59 -1.51
C THR A 55 -7.70 -2.01 -2.65
N GLU A 56 -7.23 -3.27 -2.65
CA GLU A 56 -6.29 -3.78 -3.63
C GLU A 56 -6.90 -3.78 -5.03
N GLU A 57 -8.10 -4.35 -5.17
CA GLU A 57 -8.80 -4.40 -6.46
C GLU A 57 -9.15 -3.01 -6.99
N ALA A 58 -9.62 -2.11 -6.11
CA ALA A 58 -9.95 -0.74 -6.50
C ALA A 58 -8.70 0.05 -6.92
N SER A 59 -7.61 -0.08 -6.16
CA SER A 59 -6.35 0.60 -6.43
C SER A 59 -5.73 0.12 -7.74
N ILE A 60 -5.75 -1.20 -8.00
CA ILE A 60 -5.21 -1.76 -9.25
C ILE A 60 -5.98 -1.21 -10.45
N ARG A 61 -7.31 -1.34 -10.45
CA ARG A 61 -8.16 -0.84 -11.54
C ARG A 61 -7.96 0.64 -11.84
N LEU A 62 -7.72 1.45 -10.81
CA LEU A 62 -7.51 2.89 -10.94
C LEU A 62 -6.10 3.21 -11.42
N LEU A 63 -5.08 2.71 -10.72
CA LEU A 63 -3.69 3.10 -10.91
C LEU A 63 -3.03 2.42 -12.11
N GLU A 64 -3.55 1.29 -12.60
CA GLU A 64 -3.14 0.77 -13.92
C GLU A 64 -3.39 1.78 -15.05
N LYS A 65 -4.42 2.62 -14.92
CA LYS A 65 -4.83 3.60 -15.94
C LYS A 65 -4.43 5.03 -15.59
N TYR A 66 -4.40 5.35 -14.30
CA TYR A 66 -4.28 6.72 -13.79
C TYR A 66 -3.23 6.82 -12.66
N ASN A 67 -2.01 6.35 -12.91
CA ASN A 67 -0.90 6.35 -11.94
C ASN A 67 -0.20 7.71 -11.76
N THR A 68 -0.67 8.79 -12.40
CA THR A 68 -0.11 10.14 -12.21
C THR A 68 -1.22 11.17 -11.93
N PRO A 69 -0.90 12.27 -11.22
CA PRO A 69 -1.85 13.37 -11.02
C PRO A 69 -2.46 13.87 -12.34
N GLN A 70 -1.64 13.97 -13.40
CA GLN A 70 -2.05 14.46 -14.71
C GLN A 70 -3.09 13.54 -15.34
N THR A 71 -2.86 12.23 -15.30
CA THR A 71 -3.83 11.24 -15.80
C THR A 71 -5.08 11.19 -14.94
N MET A 72 -4.98 11.32 -13.62
CA MET A 72 -6.13 11.28 -12.71
C MET A 72 -7.15 12.40 -12.99
N ILE A 73 -6.70 13.56 -13.46
CA ILE A 73 -7.56 14.69 -13.80
C ILE A 73 -8.39 14.42 -15.07
N THR A 74 -7.95 13.52 -15.96
CA THR A 74 -8.69 13.20 -17.19
C THR A 74 -9.86 12.25 -16.97
N ILE A 75 -10.06 11.78 -15.73
CA ILE A 75 -11.20 10.92 -15.38
C ILE A 75 -12.51 11.69 -15.64
N PRO A 76 -13.42 11.17 -16.49
CA PRO A 76 -14.71 11.80 -16.72
C PRO A 76 -15.49 11.94 -15.42
N LYS A 77 -16.06 13.11 -15.17
CA LYS A 77 -16.98 13.30 -14.05
C LYS A 77 -18.29 12.59 -14.37
N GLN A 78 -18.77 11.78 -13.43
CA GLN A 78 -20.13 11.21 -13.46
C GLN A 78 -21.16 12.28 -13.12
#